data_AF-A0A7S2T3K6-F1
#
_entry.id   AF-A0A7S2T3K6-F1
#
_cell.length_a   1.000
_cell.length_b   1.000
_cell.length_c   1.000
_cell.angle_alpha   90.00
_cell.angle_beta   90.00
_cell.angle_gamma   90.00
#
_symmetry.space_group_name_H-M   'P 1'
#
loop_
_entity.id
_entity.type
_entity.pdbx_description
1 polymer ?
#
loop_
_entity_poly.entity_id
_entity_poly.type
_entity_poly.pdbx_seq_one_letter_code
_entity_poly.pdbx_strand_id
1 'polypeptide(L)'
;MMSEECLICAEPLDYVSVLPCGHADVCPLCTIRLRTIIGDKRCCACQKEAEKVVVRRCKRAVEEEEEFPSDFDAGVKRGSLFPLKGSRDVCFDSKDLRNEMNSRCSLSCVVCKKEEEEAQDTTTEGEKKRKKKIHFGTLKALKRHLREDHGLYMCE
;
A
#
# COMPACT_ATOMS: atom_id res chain seq x y z
N MET A 1 0.63 -10.35 23.59
CA MET A 1 0.05 -9.03 23.94
C MET A 1 0.01 -8.24 22.65
N MET A 2 -1.17 -8.04 22.08
CA MET A 2 -1.35 -7.26 20.85
C MET A 2 -1.17 -5.78 21.18
N SER A 3 -0.41 -5.06 20.37
CA SER A 3 -0.23 -3.61 20.56
C SER A 3 -1.50 -2.87 20.12
N GLU A 4 -1.98 -1.94 20.96
CA GLU A 4 -3.14 -1.09 20.61
C GLU A 4 -2.79 -0.01 19.57
N GLU A 5 -1.49 0.16 19.33
CA GLU A 5 -0.90 1.12 18.41
C GLU A 5 0.03 0.40 17.43
N CYS A 6 0.22 0.99 16.26
CA CYS A 6 1.12 0.49 15.25
C CYS A 6 2.58 0.55 15.75
N LEU A 7 3.32 -0.56 15.69
CA LEU A 7 4.74 -0.59 16.09
C LEU A 7 5.65 0.37 15.30
N ILE A 8 5.19 0.88 14.15
CA ILE A 8 6.00 1.73 13.26
C ILE A 8 5.65 3.21 13.42
N CYS A 9 4.35 3.54 13.39
CA CYS A 9 3.92 4.94 13.40
C CYS A 9 3.26 5.37 14.71
N ALA A 10 3.12 4.46 15.69
CA ALA A 10 2.44 4.70 16.97
C ALA A 10 0.99 5.21 16.86
N GLU A 11 0.36 5.03 15.69
CA GLU A 11 -1.06 5.39 15.50
C GLU A 11 -1.97 4.22 15.92
N PRO A 12 -3.18 4.49 16.43
CA PRO A 12 -4.16 3.46 16.77
C PRO A 12 -4.48 2.50 15.59
N LEU A 13 -4.62 1.20 15.86
CA LEU A 13 -4.95 0.20 14.82
C LEU A 13 -6.45 -0.09 14.71
N ASP A 14 -7.15 0.64 13.85
CA ASP A 14 -8.50 0.21 13.40
C ASP A 14 -8.44 -1.05 12.51
N TYR A 15 -7.33 -1.17 11.78
CA TYR A 15 -7.02 -2.26 10.87
C TYR A 15 -5.63 -2.78 11.14
N VAL A 16 -5.46 -4.08 11.01
CA VAL A 16 -4.20 -4.78 11.29
C VAL A 16 -3.73 -5.58 10.10
N SER A 17 -2.41 -5.72 9.99
CA SER A 17 -1.74 -6.55 8.99
C SER A 17 -1.33 -7.86 9.64
N VAL A 18 -2.08 -8.92 9.39
CA VAL A 18 -1.83 -10.24 9.95
C VAL A 18 -0.82 -10.99 9.09
N LEU A 19 0.23 -11.50 9.73
CA LEU A 19 1.27 -12.31 9.10
C LEU A 19 1.10 -13.79 9.43
N PRO A 20 1.67 -14.72 8.64
CA PRO A 20 1.64 -16.17 8.93
C PRO A 20 2.24 -16.55 10.30
N CYS A 21 3.09 -15.69 10.87
CA CYS A 21 3.63 -15.87 12.21
C CYS A 21 2.66 -15.50 13.36
N GLY A 22 1.44 -15.07 13.04
CA GLY A 22 0.40 -14.69 14.01
C GLY A 22 0.44 -13.23 14.47
N HIS A 23 1.55 -12.53 14.28
CA HIS A 23 1.64 -11.11 14.66
C HIS A 23 0.76 -10.22 13.78
N ALA A 24 0.14 -9.24 14.42
CA ALA A 24 -0.84 -8.31 13.83
C ALA A 24 -0.63 -6.86 14.32
N ASP A 25 0.62 -6.48 14.62
CA ASP A 25 0.95 -5.25 15.35
C ASP A 25 1.26 -4.03 14.46
N VAL A 26 0.98 -4.12 13.15
CA VAL A 26 1.34 -3.09 12.17
C VAL A 26 0.14 -2.69 11.30
N CYS A 27 -0.06 -1.37 11.14
CA CYS A 27 -1.14 -0.83 10.34
C CYS A 27 -0.95 -1.11 8.83
N PRO A 28 -2.03 -1.08 8.03
CA PRO A 28 -1.95 -1.42 6.62
C PRO A 28 -0.99 -0.51 5.84
N LEU A 29 -1.03 0.80 6.12
CA LEU A 29 -0.21 1.78 5.40
C LEU A 29 1.29 1.53 5.61
N CYS A 30 1.70 1.28 6.85
CA CYS A 30 3.10 1.00 7.18
C CYS A 30 3.55 -0.34 6.57
N THR A 31 2.72 -1.38 6.62
CA THR A 31 3.02 -2.66 5.96
C THR A 31 3.18 -2.52 4.45
N ILE A 32 2.29 -1.76 3.79
CA ILE A 32 2.37 -1.51 2.35
C ILE A 32 3.66 -0.77 2.01
N ARG A 33 4.01 0.28 2.76
CA ARG A 33 5.24 1.05 2.53
C ARG A 33 6.49 0.18 2.71
N LEU A 34 6.55 -0.63 3.76
CA LEU A 34 7.65 -1.58 3.98
C LEU A 34 7.83 -2.53 2.80
N ARG A 35 6.74 -3.14 2.32
CA ARG A 35 6.83 -4.16 1.26
C ARG A 35 7.05 -3.57 -0.13
N THR A 36 6.41 -2.45 -0.44
CA THR A 36 6.38 -1.90 -1.81
C THR A 36 7.49 -0.88 -2.09
N ILE A 37 7.92 -0.14 -1.06
CA ILE A 37 8.95 0.90 -1.20
C ILE A 37 10.29 0.36 -0.70
N ILE A 38 10.33 -0.18 0.51
CA ILE A 38 11.57 -0.66 1.15
C ILE A 38 11.93 -2.08 0.67
N GLY A 39 10.92 -2.91 0.37
CA GLY A 39 11.11 -4.31 -0.01
C GLY A 39 11.26 -5.27 1.17
N ASP A 40 11.06 -4.81 2.41
CA ASP A 40 11.14 -5.67 3.59
C ASP A 40 9.82 -6.43 3.81
N LYS A 41 9.92 -7.76 3.86
CA LYS A 41 8.79 -8.69 4.03
C LYS A 41 8.80 -9.39 5.37
N ARG A 42 9.74 -9.06 6.26
CA ARG A 42 9.85 -9.67 7.58
C ARG A 42 8.79 -9.12 8.52
N CYS A 43 8.41 -9.92 9.51
CA CYS A 43 7.59 -9.45 10.62
C CYS A 43 8.36 -8.43 11.46
N CYS A 44 7.77 -7.27 11.73
CA CYS A 44 8.41 -6.26 12.57
C CYS A 44 8.60 -6.72 14.02
N ALA A 45 7.72 -7.59 14.54
CA ALA A 45 7.79 -8.09 15.91
C ALA A 45 8.84 -9.20 16.07
N CYS A 46 8.81 -10.24 15.22
CA CYS A 46 9.64 -11.43 15.38
C CYS A 46 10.69 -11.67 14.29
N GLN A 47 10.80 -10.77 13.30
CA GLN A 47 11.78 -10.79 12.21
C GLN A 47 11.72 -12.01 11.26
N LYS A 48 10.76 -12.93 11.44
CA LYS A 48 10.53 -14.04 10.51
C LYS A 48 10.09 -13.53 9.15
N GLU A 49 10.62 -14.14 8.09
CA GLU A 49 10.15 -13.85 6.72
C GLU A 49 8.68 -14.25 6.57
N ALA A 50 7.91 -13.36 5.94
CA ALA A 50 6.51 -13.59 5.65
C ALA A 50 6.24 -13.16 4.21
N GLU A 51 6.12 -14.12 3.29
CA GLU A 51 5.87 -13.75 1.90
C GLU A 51 4.50 -13.08 1.70
N LYS A 52 3.52 -13.36 2.55
CA LYS A 52 2.12 -12.92 2.41
C LYS A 52 1.64 -12.20 3.66
N VAL A 53 0.71 -11.27 3.48
CA VAL A 53 0.01 -10.52 4.54
C VAL A 53 -1.47 -10.42 4.20
N VAL A 54 -2.30 -10.54 5.24
CA VAL A 54 -3.74 -10.24 5.14
C VAL A 54 -4.07 -9.06 6.03
N VAL A 55 -4.62 -8.02 5.43
CA VAL A 55 -5.16 -6.86 6.11
C VAL A 55 -6.64 -7.08 6.39
N ARG A 56 -7.05 -6.73 7.61
CA ARG A 56 -8.42 -6.85 8.10
C ARG A 56 -8.72 -5.85 9.21
N ARG A 57 -9.99 -5.75 9.58
CA ARG A 57 -10.43 -4.95 10.73
C ARG A 57 -9.97 -5.60 12.03
N CYS A 58 -9.45 -4.81 12.96
CA CYS A 58 -8.99 -5.32 14.25
C CYS A 58 -10.18 -5.73 15.13
N LYS A 59 -10.25 -6.99 15.57
CA LYS A 59 -11.36 -7.56 16.35
C LYS A 59 -11.24 -7.36 17.87
N ARG A 60 -10.66 -6.24 18.32
CA ARG A 60 -10.25 -5.92 19.71
C ARG A 60 -11.26 -6.21 20.83
N ALA A 61 -12.55 -6.38 20.52
CA ALA A 61 -13.60 -6.68 21.49
C ALA A 61 -13.70 -8.16 21.88
N VAL A 62 -13.00 -9.06 21.19
CA VAL A 62 -13.02 -10.50 21.43
C VAL A 62 -11.58 -10.96 21.60
N GLU A 63 -11.29 -11.77 22.62
CA GLU A 63 -9.96 -12.38 22.86
C GLU A 63 -9.57 -13.41 21.77
N GLU A 64 -10.05 -13.23 20.54
CA GLU A 64 -9.71 -14.07 19.40
C GLU A 64 -8.38 -13.63 18.81
N GLU A 65 -7.46 -14.56 18.64
CA GLU A 65 -6.23 -14.32 17.88
C GLU A 65 -6.57 -13.95 16.43
N GLU A 66 -5.88 -12.96 15.89
CA GLU A 66 -6.00 -12.59 14.49
C GLU A 66 -5.30 -13.66 13.65
N GLU A 67 -6.03 -14.70 13.25
CA GLU A 67 -5.46 -15.84 12.57
C GLU A 67 -5.19 -15.56 11.10
N PHE A 68 -3.99 -15.90 10.62
CA PHE A 68 -3.69 -15.85 9.20
C PHE A 68 -4.46 -16.96 8.46
N PRO A 69 -5.16 -16.68 7.35
CA PRO A 69 -5.96 -17.69 6.68
C PRO A 69 -5.07 -18.78 6.08
N SER A 70 -5.33 -20.03 6.44
CA SER A 70 -4.61 -21.20 5.93
C SER A 70 -4.82 -21.41 4.42
N ASP A 71 -5.91 -20.88 3.87
CA ASP A 71 -6.31 -21.03 2.47
C ASP A 71 -6.13 -19.75 1.64
N PHE A 72 -5.12 -18.93 1.95
CA PHE A 72 -4.83 -17.64 1.29
C PHE A 72 -4.97 -17.67 -0.25
N ASP A 73 -4.28 -18.59 -0.94
CA ASP A 73 -4.31 -18.64 -2.41
C ASP A 73 -5.68 -19.02 -2.96
N ALA A 74 -6.41 -19.88 -2.25
CA ALA A 74 -7.79 -20.23 -2.60
C ALA A 74 -8.71 -19.02 -2.37
N GLY A 75 -8.50 -18.28 -1.28
CA GLY A 75 -9.24 -17.04 -0.98
C GLY A 75 -9.07 -15.99 -2.08
N VAL A 76 -7.85 -15.79 -2.58
CA VAL A 76 -7.59 -14.89 -3.72
C VAL A 76 -8.31 -15.38 -4.99
N LYS A 77 -8.24 -16.68 -5.29
CA LYS A 77 -8.91 -17.26 -6.49
C LYS A 77 -10.43 -17.17 -6.43
N ARG A 78 -11.03 -17.40 -5.25
CA ARG A 78 -12.48 -17.28 -5.01
C ARG A 78 -12.95 -15.83 -4.94
N GLY A 79 -12.04 -14.87 -4.86
CA GLY A 79 -12.38 -13.45 -4.72
C GLY A 79 -12.82 -13.06 -3.31
N SER A 80 -12.49 -13.84 -2.29
CA SER A 80 -12.70 -13.48 -0.88
C SER A 80 -11.53 -12.70 -0.28
N LEU A 81 -10.36 -12.73 -0.93
CA LEU A 81 -9.22 -11.88 -0.62
C LEU A 81 -8.88 -11.01 -1.82
N PHE A 82 -8.66 -9.73 -1.59
CA PHE A 82 -8.44 -8.71 -2.62
C PHE A 82 -6.98 -8.24 -2.59
N PRO A 83 -6.15 -8.57 -3.59
CA PRO A 83 -4.77 -8.10 -3.64
C PRO A 83 -4.65 -6.58 -3.83
N LEU A 84 -3.60 -5.97 -3.24
CA LEU A 84 -3.23 -4.59 -3.50
C LEU A 84 -2.78 -4.42 -4.96
N LYS A 85 -3.08 -3.26 -5.54
CA LYS A 85 -2.55 -2.91 -6.86
C LYS A 85 -1.05 -2.69 -6.75
N GLY A 86 -0.27 -3.50 -7.47
CA GLY A 86 1.20 -3.40 -7.48
C GLY A 86 1.91 -4.30 -6.46
N SER A 87 1.20 -4.91 -5.50
CA SER A 87 1.74 -5.86 -4.52
C SER A 87 0.76 -7.01 -4.31
N ARG A 88 1.05 -8.18 -4.89
CA ARG A 88 0.16 -9.35 -4.81
C ARG A 88 0.23 -10.09 -3.47
N ASP A 89 1.26 -9.79 -2.69
CA ASP A 89 1.53 -10.35 -1.37
C ASP A 89 0.77 -9.65 -0.24
N VAL A 90 0.22 -8.46 -0.49
CA VAL A 90 -0.65 -7.77 0.46
C VAL A 90 -2.09 -7.93 -0.01
N CYS A 91 -2.87 -8.68 0.75
CA CYS A 91 -4.28 -8.91 0.46
C CYS A 91 -5.17 -8.33 1.56
N PHE A 92 -6.42 -8.06 1.22
CA PHE A 92 -7.43 -7.51 2.11
C PHE A 92 -8.64 -8.43 2.13
N ASP A 93 -9.30 -8.57 3.27
CA ASP A 93 -10.61 -9.21 3.38
C ASP A 93 -11.75 -8.31 2.89
N SER A 94 -11.55 -6.99 2.91
CA SER A 94 -12.48 -5.98 2.46
C SER A 94 -12.02 -5.33 1.15
N LYS A 95 -12.90 -5.38 0.14
CA LYS A 95 -12.68 -4.71 -1.15
C LYS A 95 -12.60 -3.20 -1.00
N ASP A 96 -13.37 -2.62 -0.08
CA ASP A 96 -13.44 -1.17 0.11
C ASP A 96 -12.17 -0.64 0.75
N LEU A 97 -11.68 -1.31 1.80
CA LEU A 97 -10.39 -1.00 2.42
C LEU A 97 -9.24 -1.15 1.42
N ARG A 98 -9.28 -2.19 0.59
CA ARG A 98 -8.31 -2.37 -0.50
C ARG A 98 -8.33 -1.18 -1.47
N ASN A 99 -9.51 -0.68 -1.83
CA ASN A 99 -9.64 0.46 -2.76
C ASN A 99 -9.14 1.76 -2.12
N GLU A 100 -9.47 2.00 -0.85
CA GLU A 100 -8.94 3.12 -0.08
C GLU A 100 -7.40 3.08 -0.06
N MET A 101 -6.82 1.93 0.29
CA MET A 101 -5.37 1.79 0.35
C MET A 101 -4.70 1.95 -1.02
N ASN A 102 -5.32 1.50 -2.10
CA ASN A 102 -4.82 1.77 -3.45
C ASN A 102 -4.77 3.27 -3.79
N SER A 103 -5.74 4.05 -3.30
CA SER A 103 -5.75 5.50 -3.48
C SER A 103 -4.61 6.14 -2.68
N ARG A 104 -4.53 5.82 -1.38
CA ARG A 104 -3.56 6.38 -0.43
C ARG A 104 -2.10 5.99 -0.74
N CYS A 105 -1.89 4.83 -1.33
CA CYS A 105 -0.56 4.32 -1.66
C CYS A 105 -0.19 4.53 -3.14
N SER A 106 -0.98 5.30 -3.90
CA SER A 106 -0.61 5.63 -5.26
C SER A 106 0.63 6.54 -5.27
N LEU A 107 1.63 6.16 -6.05
CA LEU A 107 2.85 6.95 -6.19
C LEU A 107 2.61 8.06 -7.22
N SER A 108 3.06 9.28 -6.94
CA SER A 108 2.87 10.41 -7.86
C SER A 108 4.19 11.04 -8.30
N CYS A 109 4.23 11.53 -9.54
CA CYS A 109 5.33 12.39 -10.00
C CYS A 109 5.15 13.80 -9.45
N VAL A 110 6.12 14.28 -8.67
CA VAL A 110 6.11 15.64 -8.11
C VAL A 110 6.20 16.72 -9.20
N VAL A 111 6.92 16.44 -10.30
CA VAL A 111 7.10 17.41 -11.39
C VAL A 111 5.79 17.59 -12.15
N CYS A 112 5.19 16.50 -12.65
CA CYS A 112 3.90 16.59 -13.33
C CYS A 112 2.78 17.15 -12.45
N LYS A 113 2.80 16.87 -11.14
CA LYS A 113 1.80 17.41 -10.21
C LYS A 113 1.90 18.94 -10.11
N LYS A 114 3.12 19.49 -9.98
CA LYS A 114 3.35 20.93 -9.97
C LYS A 114 2.92 21.59 -11.28
N GLU A 115 3.30 21.00 -12.42
CA GLU A 115 2.89 21.51 -13.74
C GLU A 115 1.36 21.53 -13.92
N GLU A 116 0.64 20.55 -13.35
CA GLU A 116 -0.82 20.49 -13.40
C GLU A 116 -1.48 21.52 -12.47
N GLU A 117 -0.90 21.76 -11.30
CA GLU A 117 -1.34 22.79 -10.35
C GLU A 117 -1.13 24.20 -10.96
N GLU A 118 0.06 24.48 -11.50
CA GLU A 118 0.40 25.77 -12.13
C GLU A 118 -0.44 26.05 -13.40
N ALA A 119 -0.77 25.02 -14.18
CA ALA A 119 -1.62 25.17 -15.37
C ALA A 119 -3.09 25.43 -15.05
N GLN A 120 -3.57 25.11 -13.83
CA GLN A 120 -4.93 25.41 -13.40
C GLN A 120 -5.10 26.88 -12.98
N ASP A 121 -4.04 27.53 -12.51
CA ASP A 121 -4.06 28.95 -12.12
C ASP A 121 -4.00 29.91 -13.33
N THR A 122 -3.58 29.44 -14.51
CA THR A 122 -3.52 30.23 -15.74
C THR A 122 -4.57 29.74 -16.75
N THR A 123 -5.83 30.13 -16.58
CA THR A 123 -6.87 29.87 -17.58
C THR A 123 -6.64 30.72 -18.83
N THR A 124 -6.01 30.13 -19.85
CA THR A 124 -6.27 30.53 -21.24
C THR A 124 -6.73 29.30 -22.00
N GLU A 125 -7.98 29.37 -22.44
CA GLU A 125 -8.65 28.34 -23.21
C GLU A 125 -7.91 28.02 -24.50
N GLY A 126 -7.84 26.73 -24.82
CA GLY A 126 -7.61 26.30 -26.19
C GLY A 126 -6.28 25.61 -26.44
N GLU A 127 -6.00 24.50 -25.75
CA GLU A 127 -5.22 23.40 -26.32
C GLU A 127 -5.44 22.14 -25.47
N LYS A 128 -6.01 21.07 -26.06
CA LYS A 128 -6.18 19.77 -25.40
C LYS A 128 -4.82 19.08 -25.26
N LYS A 129 -3.95 19.58 -24.36
CA LYS A 129 -2.71 18.90 -24.00
C LYS A 129 -3.05 17.50 -23.49
N ARG A 130 -2.35 16.48 -24.01
CA ARG A 130 -2.49 15.09 -23.55
C ARG A 130 -2.29 15.07 -22.03
N LYS A 131 -3.28 14.61 -21.26
CA LYS A 131 -3.18 14.49 -19.80
C LYS A 131 -1.95 13.64 -19.46
N LYS A 132 -0.92 14.24 -18.86
CA LYS A 132 0.27 13.52 -18.41
C LYS A 132 -0.15 12.56 -17.30
N LYS A 133 0.46 11.37 -17.27
CA LYS A 133 0.19 10.39 -16.22
C LYS A 133 0.87 10.84 -14.93
N ILE A 134 0.09 11.20 -13.91
CA ILE A 134 0.61 11.68 -12.63
C ILE A 134 0.76 10.54 -11.62
N HIS A 135 -0.15 9.56 -11.64
CA HIS A 135 -0.18 8.46 -10.68
C HIS A 135 0.35 7.15 -11.26
N PHE A 136 1.12 6.43 -10.44
CA PHE A 136 1.82 5.20 -10.77
C PHE A 136 1.53 4.12 -9.73
N GLY A 137 1.36 2.89 -10.21
CA GLY A 137 1.04 1.74 -9.34
C GLY A 137 2.26 0.98 -8.82
N THR A 138 3.47 1.28 -9.29
CA THR A 138 4.71 0.63 -8.82
C THR A 138 5.86 1.60 -8.83
N LEU A 139 6.82 1.40 -7.92
CA LEU A 139 8.03 2.23 -7.86
C LEU A 139 8.85 2.14 -9.15
N LYS A 140 8.90 0.95 -9.78
CA LYS A 140 9.54 0.76 -11.10
C LYS A 140 8.91 1.64 -12.18
N ALA A 141 7.58 1.75 -12.21
CA ALA A 141 6.89 2.59 -13.18
C ALA A 141 7.15 4.08 -12.95
N LEU A 142 7.15 4.53 -11.68
CA LEU A 142 7.50 5.91 -11.34
C LEU A 142 8.96 6.22 -11.67
N LYS A 143 9.91 5.36 -11.25
CA LYS A 143 11.35 5.52 -11.56
C LYS A 143 11.59 5.61 -13.07
N ARG A 144 10.88 4.80 -13.87
CA ARG A 144 10.98 4.87 -15.33
C ARG A 144 10.48 6.22 -15.86
N HIS A 145 9.31 6.66 -15.43
CA HIS A 145 8.75 7.95 -15.84
C HIS A 145 9.67 9.13 -15.48
N LEU A 146 10.19 9.18 -14.25
CA LEU A 146 11.12 10.23 -13.84
C LEU A 146 12.35 10.30 -14.73
N ARG A 147 12.90 9.14 -15.14
CA ARG A 147 14.05 9.10 -16.05
C ARG A 147 13.70 9.50 -17.48
N GLU A 148 12.62 8.95 -18.03
CA GLU A 148 12.26 9.12 -19.45
C GLU A 148 11.69 10.51 -19.74
N ASP A 149 10.83 11.04 -18.87
CA ASP A 149 10.10 12.28 -19.10
C ASP A 149 10.74 13.51 -18.43
N HIS A 150 11.57 13.31 -17.39
CA HIS A 150 12.14 14.41 -16.61
C HIS A 150 13.68 14.35 -16.44
N GLY A 151 14.35 13.28 -16.89
CA GLY A 151 15.79 13.10 -16.65
C GLY A 151 16.18 13.00 -15.17
N LEU A 152 15.22 12.72 -14.28
CA LEU A 152 15.41 12.63 -12.84
C LEU A 152 15.62 11.18 -12.39
N TYR A 153 16.46 11.02 -11.37
CA TYR A 153 16.79 9.73 -10.77
C TYR A 153 16.44 9.78 -9.28
N MET A 154 15.81 8.71 -8.79
CA MET A 154 15.66 8.52 -7.34
C MET A 154 16.99 8.04 -6.76
N CYS A 155 17.32 8.46 -5.54
CA CYS A 155 18.43 7.89 -4.80
C CYS A 155 18.28 6.36 -4.66
N GLU A 156 19.43 5.69 -4.54
CA GLU A 156 19.49 4.26 -4.21
C GLU A 156 19.34 4.03 -2.72
#